data_AF-I4BBV7-F1
#
_entry.id   AF-I4BBV7-F1
#
_cell.length_a   1.000
_cell.length_b   1.000
_cell.length_c   1.000
_cell.angle_alpha   90.00
_cell.angle_beta   90.00
_cell.angle_gamma   90.00
#
_symmetry.space_group_name_H-M   'P 1'
#
loop_
_entity.id
_entity.type
_entity.pdbx_description
1 polymer ?
#
loop_
_entity_poly.entity_id
_entity_poly.type
_entity_poly.pdbx_seq_one_letter_code
_entity_poly.pdbx_strand_id
1 'polypeptide(L)'
;MKCQRQPDFLKNKPTPINDIWEVHLSPRIWRRLVHLATARGCTYSTISRFCVFRLAEPERLRNTALFRRLMPQIRGDMAVSKSRHRHMICLYGEDVVLLRLAAMRLNMTVSAFIRLALWLYLPRLAMENRSKRFIGPLILFQLGTKRWMSVPYAALNHEHNPALRRFAFASFPPWFWW
;
A
#
# COMPACT_ATOMS: atom_id res chain seq x y z
N MET A 1 -6.98 -11.70 15.91
CA MET A 1 -6.90 -10.38 16.57
C MET A 1 -7.80 -9.43 15.78
N LYS A 2 -8.92 -8.98 16.32
CA LYS A 2 -9.86 -8.07 15.63
C LYS A 2 -9.48 -6.62 15.97
N CYS A 3 -9.51 -5.70 15.01
CA CYS A 3 -9.24 -4.29 15.25
C CYS A 3 -10.42 -3.75 16.08
N GLN A 4 -10.19 -3.46 17.36
CA GLN A 4 -11.27 -3.06 18.27
C GLN A 4 -11.76 -1.63 18.05
N ARG A 5 -10.95 -0.78 17.40
CA ARG A 5 -11.28 0.60 17.07
C ARG A 5 -11.15 0.82 15.57
N GLN A 6 -12.24 1.22 14.94
CA GLN A 6 -12.18 1.74 13.58
C GLN A 6 -11.53 3.14 13.61
N PRO A 7 -10.68 3.49 12.63
CA PRO A 7 -10.21 4.85 12.45
C PRO A 7 -11.37 5.86 12.41
N ASP A 8 -11.16 7.07 12.91
CA ASP A 8 -12.22 8.09 13.00
C ASP A 8 -12.87 8.40 11.64
N PHE A 9 -12.11 8.33 10.55
CA PHE A 9 -12.65 8.54 9.20
C PHE A 9 -13.61 7.43 8.72
N LEU A 10 -13.59 6.25 9.37
CA LEU A 10 -14.53 5.15 9.14
C LEU A 10 -15.74 5.21 10.07
N LYS A 11 -15.74 6.07 11.09
CA LYS A 11 -16.82 6.15 12.06
C LYS A 11 -18.13 6.44 11.33
N ASN A 12 -19.15 5.62 11.57
CA ASN A 12 -20.47 5.67 10.92
C ASN A 12 -20.46 5.46 9.39
N LYS A 13 -19.35 5.00 8.78
CA LYS A 13 -19.29 4.64 7.36
C LYS A 13 -19.62 3.15 7.17
N PRO A 14 -20.22 2.77 6.03
CA PRO A 14 -20.63 1.38 5.79
C PRO A 14 -19.46 0.43 5.52
N THR A 15 -18.24 0.94 5.36
CA THR A 15 -17.05 0.13 5.05
C THR A 15 -16.26 -0.14 6.34
N PRO A 16 -16.43 -1.30 7.00
CA PRO A 16 -15.60 -1.66 8.14
C PRO A 16 -14.17 -2.04 7.72
N ILE A 17 -13.30 -2.22 8.70
CA ILE A 17 -12.04 -2.95 8.50
C ILE A 17 -12.43 -4.40 8.15
N ASN A 18 -12.12 -4.80 6.92
CA ASN A 18 -12.45 -6.13 6.38
C ASN A 18 -11.41 -7.17 6.78
N ASP A 19 -10.14 -6.77 6.83
CA ASP A 19 -9.04 -7.70 7.09
C ASP A 19 -7.87 -6.97 7.77
N ILE A 20 -7.06 -7.74 8.50
CA ILE A 20 -5.82 -7.24 9.10
C ILE A 20 -4.70 -8.16 8.71
N TRP A 21 -3.76 -7.63 7.95
CA TRP A 21 -2.60 -8.39 7.52
C TRP A 21 -1.42 -8.16 8.43
N GLU A 22 -0.80 -9.26 8.80
CA GLU A 22 0.41 -9.27 9.59
C GLU A 22 1.64 -9.37 8.69
N VAL A 23 2.60 -8.46 8.87
CA VAL A 23 3.86 -8.46 8.16
C VAL A 23 5.01 -8.29 9.13
N HIS A 24 5.94 -9.25 9.10
CA HIS A 24 7.18 -9.15 9.84
C HIS A 24 8.13 -8.17 9.15
N LEU A 25 8.58 -7.14 9.87
CA LEU A 25 9.52 -6.12 9.40
C LEU A 25 10.84 -6.23 10.16
N SER A 26 11.93 -5.83 9.51
CA SER A 26 13.21 -5.64 10.18
C SER A 26 13.14 -4.42 11.12
N PRO A 27 14.00 -4.36 12.15
CA PRO A 27 14.07 -3.20 13.04
C PRO A 27 14.40 -1.89 12.30
N ARG A 28 15.11 -1.98 11.18
CA ARG A 28 15.43 -0.82 10.33
C ARG A 28 14.17 -0.22 9.69
N ILE A 29 13.36 -1.05 9.04
CA ILE A 29 12.12 -0.60 8.40
C ILE A 29 11.10 -0.17 9.45
N TRP A 30 11.00 -0.91 10.56
CA TRP A 30 10.11 -0.57 11.66
C TRP A 30 10.41 0.81 12.25
N ARG A 31 11.68 1.11 12.58
CA ARG A 31 12.05 2.42 13.14
C ARG A 31 11.72 3.58 12.19
N ARG A 32 11.94 3.40 10.88
CA ARG A 32 11.58 4.40 9.85
C ARG A 32 10.07 4.61 9.80
N LEU A 33 9.30 3.54 9.86
CA LEU A 33 7.84 3.59 9.87
C LEU A 33 7.31 4.34 11.09
N VAL A 34 7.83 4.02 12.29
CA VAL A 34 7.47 4.72 13.54
C VAL A 34 7.78 6.20 13.44
N HIS A 35 9.03 6.54 13.09
CA HIS A 35 9.46 7.94 12.98
C HIS A 35 8.57 8.74 12.01
N LEU A 36 8.25 8.17 10.84
CA LEU A 36 7.40 8.84 9.86
C LEU A 36 5.95 8.98 10.31
N ALA A 37 5.39 7.95 10.94
CA ALA A 37 4.03 8.01 11.46
C ALA A 37 3.91 9.09 12.54
N THR A 38 4.87 9.17 13.46
CA THR A 38 4.95 10.24 14.47
C THR A 38 5.09 11.61 13.82
N ALA A 39 6.06 11.79 12.91
CA ALA A 39 6.29 13.07 12.25
C ALA A 39 5.10 13.56 11.41
N ARG A 40 4.28 12.64 10.90
CA ARG A 40 3.08 12.94 10.09
C ARG A 40 1.77 12.92 10.89
N GLY A 41 1.83 12.66 12.20
CA GLY A 41 0.64 12.60 13.07
C GLY A 41 -0.40 11.58 12.61
N CYS A 42 0.02 10.41 12.12
CA CYS A 42 -0.89 9.41 11.57
C CYS A 42 -0.54 7.98 12.03
N THR A 43 -1.39 7.01 11.69
CA THR A 43 -1.17 5.61 12.11
C THR A 43 -0.09 4.92 11.26
N TYR A 44 0.58 3.92 11.83
CA TYR A 44 1.50 3.06 11.08
C TYR A 44 0.82 2.41 9.87
N SER A 45 -0.44 2.01 10.03
CA SER A 45 -1.23 1.44 8.94
C SER A 45 -1.45 2.45 7.81
N THR A 46 -1.66 3.73 8.10
CA THR A 46 -1.82 4.79 7.08
C THR A 46 -0.55 4.92 6.21
N ILE A 47 0.63 4.96 6.84
CA ILE A 47 1.91 5.03 6.12
C ILE A 47 2.13 3.75 5.27
N SER A 48 1.87 2.58 5.84
CA SER A 48 2.05 1.32 5.12
C SER A 48 1.10 1.19 3.94
N ARG A 49 -0.18 1.55 4.13
CA ARG A 49 -1.20 1.61 3.08
C ARG A 49 -0.79 2.52 1.93
N PHE A 50 -0.31 3.73 2.26
CA PHE A 50 0.24 4.63 1.25
C PHE A 50 1.31 3.94 0.40
N CYS A 51 2.29 3.31 1.05
CA CYS A 51 3.40 2.68 0.35
C CYS A 51 2.92 1.56 -0.59
N VAL A 52 2.04 0.68 -0.11
CA VAL A 52 1.58 -0.48 -0.86
C VAL A 52 0.67 -0.07 -2.02
N PHE A 53 -0.22 0.90 -1.83
CA PHE A 53 -1.08 1.36 -2.91
C PHE A 53 -0.32 2.19 -3.93
N ARG A 54 0.69 2.96 -3.52
CA ARG A 54 1.57 3.64 -4.46
C ARG A 54 2.38 2.67 -5.33
N LEU A 55 2.71 1.49 -4.81
CA LEU A 55 3.34 0.42 -5.60
C LEU A 55 2.32 -0.29 -6.50
N ALA A 56 1.08 -0.48 -6.04
CA ALA A 56 0.03 -1.20 -6.76
C ALA A 56 -0.66 -0.38 -7.88
N GLU A 57 -0.58 0.95 -7.82
CA GLU A 57 -1.23 1.90 -8.73
C GLU A 57 -0.86 1.75 -10.22
N PRO A 58 0.41 1.49 -10.62
CA PRO A 58 0.76 1.42 -12.03
C PRO A 58 0.05 0.28 -12.77
N GLU A 59 -0.64 0.60 -13.87
CA GLU A 59 -1.35 -0.37 -14.72
C GLU A 59 -0.44 -1.50 -15.23
N ARG A 60 0.80 -1.14 -15.57
CA ARG A 60 1.84 -2.06 -16.04
C ARG A 60 2.79 -2.44 -14.91
N LEU A 61 2.24 -2.85 -13.76
CA LEU A 61 3.04 -3.40 -12.67
C LEU A 61 3.79 -4.64 -13.18
N ARG A 62 5.12 -4.51 -13.28
CA ARG A 62 6.02 -5.53 -13.81
C ARG A 62 7.23 -5.66 -12.91
N ASN A 63 7.85 -6.84 -12.92
CA ASN A 63 9.07 -7.09 -12.18
C ASN A 63 10.25 -6.36 -12.84
N THR A 64 10.51 -5.12 -12.41
CA THR A 64 11.57 -4.27 -12.96
C THR A 64 12.96 -4.74 -12.52
N ALA A 65 14.01 -4.30 -13.22
CA ALA A 65 15.40 -4.52 -12.78
C ALA A 65 15.65 -3.97 -11.36
N LEU A 66 15.02 -2.84 -11.01
CA LEU A 66 15.07 -2.28 -9.67
C LEU A 66 14.52 -3.25 -8.62
N PHE A 67 13.38 -3.88 -8.89
CA PHE A 67 12.78 -4.82 -7.93
C PHE A 67 13.66 -6.06 -7.77
N ARG A 68 14.16 -6.63 -8.87
CA ARG A 68 15.11 -7.76 -8.84
C ARG A 68 16.37 -7.44 -8.04
N ARG A 69 16.88 -6.21 -8.10
CA ARG A 69 18.03 -5.75 -7.31
C ARG A 69 17.71 -5.57 -5.83
N LEU A 70 16.53 -5.04 -5.49
CA LEU A 70 16.16 -4.73 -4.11
C LEU A 70 15.70 -5.97 -3.33
N MET A 71 15.07 -6.94 -3.97
CA MET A 71 14.53 -8.12 -3.30
C MET A 71 15.59 -8.92 -2.51
N PRO A 72 16.80 -9.19 -3.04
CA PRO A 72 17.88 -9.81 -2.27
C PRO A 72 18.29 -8.99 -1.04
N GLN A 73 18.33 -7.65 -1.15
CA GLN A 73 18.68 -6.77 -0.04
C GLN A 73 17.62 -6.84 1.08
N ILE A 74 16.34 -6.83 0.69
CA ILE A 74 15.23 -6.99 1.64
C ILE A 74 15.32 -8.34 2.34
N ARG A 75 15.61 -9.42 1.60
CA ARG A 75 15.78 -10.77 2.19
C ARG A 75 16.97 -10.82 3.14
N GLY A 76 18.10 -10.24 2.76
CA GLY A 76 19.31 -10.16 3.60
C GLY A 76 19.05 -9.39 4.89
N ASP A 77 18.41 -8.23 4.81
CA ASP A 77 18.04 -7.40 5.98
C ASP A 77 17.11 -8.16 6.94
N MET A 78 16.17 -8.95 6.41
CA MET A 78 15.28 -9.81 7.20
C MET A 78 15.97 -11.05 7.80
N ALA A 79 17.06 -11.53 7.19
CA ALA A 79 17.83 -12.68 7.65
C ALA A 79 18.83 -12.30 8.76
N VAL A 80 19.48 -11.14 8.64
CA VAL A 80 20.45 -10.63 9.64
C VAL A 80 19.75 -10.15 10.92
N SER A 81 18.48 -9.73 10.81
CA SER A 81 17.73 -9.20 11.95
C SER A 81 17.40 -10.29 12.98
N LYS A 82 18.08 -10.28 14.13
CA LYS A 82 17.83 -11.17 15.28
C LYS A 82 16.41 -11.04 15.85
N SER A 83 15.80 -9.87 15.73
CA SER A 83 14.40 -9.62 16.11
C SER A 83 13.60 -9.08 14.93
N ARG A 84 12.35 -9.51 14.82
CA ARG A 84 11.41 -9.05 13.79
C ARG A 84 10.24 -8.39 14.46
N HIS A 85 9.85 -7.22 13.96
CA HIS A 85 8.67 -6.54 14.46
C HIS A 85 7.43 -7.01 13.70
N ARG A 86 6.39 -7.36 14.44
CA ARG A 86 5.09 -7.73 13.90
C ARG A 86 4.27 -6.47 13.60
N HIS A 87 4.25 -6.05 12.34
CA HIS A 87 3.46 -4.90 11.90
C HIS A 87 2.10 -5.35 11.37
N MET A 88 1.03 -4.69 11.84
CA MET A 88 -0.34 -4.95 11.39
C MET A 88 -0.80 -3.85 10.43
N ILE A 89 -1.35 -4.26 9.28
CA ILE A 89 -1.92 -3.36 8.26
C ILE A 89 -3.42 -3.61 8.22
N CYS A 90 -4.20 -2.57 8.47
CA CYS A 90 -5.66 -2.62 8.40
C CYS A 90 -6.11 -2.38 6.96
N LEU A 91 -6.90 -3.30 6.43
CA LEU A 91 -7.44 -3.27 5.08
C LEU A 91 -8.97 -3.16 5.13
N TYR A 92 -9.54 -2.38 4.21
CA TYR A 92 -10.98 -2.14 4.16
C TYR A 92 -11.45 -2.04 2.71
N GLY A 93 -12.73 -2.30 2.49
CA GLY A 93 -13.28 -2.45 1.14
C GLY A 93 -12.52 -3.51 0.34
N GLU A 94 -12.15 -3.17 -0.90
CA GLU A 94 -11.51 -4.06 -1.87
C GLU A 94 -9.97 -4.09 -1.80
N ASP A 95 -9.38 -3.55 -0.75
CA ASP A 95 -7.93 -3.46 -0.61
C ASP A 95 -7.23 -4.82 -0.70
N VAL A 96 -7.82 -5.84 -0.08
CA VAL A 96 -7.33 -7.22 -0.10
C VAL A 96 -7.21 -7.74 -1.53
N VAL A 97 -8.24 -7.50 -2.36
CA VAL A 97 -8.28 -7.95 -3.76
C VAL A 97 -7.17 -7.28 -4.55
N LEU A 98 -7.06 -5.95 -4.46
CA LEU A 98 -6.02 -5.21 -5.18
C LEU A 98 -4.62 -5.67 -4.81
N LEU A 99 -4.32 -5.79 -3.50
CA LEU A 99 -2.98 -6.16 -3.05
C LEU A 99 -2.62 -7.60 -3.42
N ARG A 100 -3.59 -8.52 -3.41
CA ARG A 100 -3.38 -9.90 -3.90
C ARG A 100 -3.08 -9.91 -5.40
N LEU A 101 -3.87 -9.21 -6.21
CA LEU A 101 -3.65 -9.11 -7.66
C LEU A 101 -2.30 -8.47 -7.99
N ALA A 102 -1.90 -7.42 -7.27
CA ALA A 102 -0.61 -6.76 -7.45
C ALA A 102 0.57 -7.70 -7.10
N ALA A 103 0.48 -8.43 -5.98
CA ALA A 103 1.50 -9.39 -5.58
C ALA A 103 1.60 -10.56 -6.58
N MET A 104 0.47 -11.07 -7.07
CA MET A 104 0.41 -12.10 -8.12
C MET A 104 1.06 -11.63 -9.42
N ARG A 105 0.77 -10.40 -9.87
CA ARG A 105 1.41 -9.81 -11.07
C ARG A 105 2.93 -9.75 -10.98
N LEU A 106 3.48 -9.58 -9.77
CA LEU A 106 4.92 -9.57 -9.54
C LEU A 106 5.50 -10.94 -9.19
N ASN A 107 4.70 -12.00 -9.20
CA ASN A 107 5.05 -13.36 -8.81
C ASN A 107 5.74 -13.42 -7.43
N MET A 108 5.12 -12.82 -6.42
CA MET A 108 5.62 -12.80 -5.05
C MET A 108 4.49 -12.90 -4.02
N THR A 109 4.84 -13.23 -2.78
CA THR A 109 3.86 -13.22 -1.68
C THR A 109 3.44 -11.79 -1.33
N VAL A 110 2.24 -11.64 -0.80
CA VAL A 110 1.71 -10.37 -0.30
C VAL A 110 2.64 -9.73 0.73
N SER A 111 3.18 -10.49 1.68
CA SER A 111 4.13 -9.94 2.67
C SER A 111 5.42 -9.45 2.03
N ALA A 112 5.90 -10.12 0.97
CA ALA A 112 7.08 -9.69 0.22
C ALA A 112 6.79 -8.40 -0.57
N PHE A 113 5.62 -8.31 -1.19
CA PHE A 113 5.12 -7.11 -1.86
C PHE A 113 5.07 -5.91 -0.89
N ILE A 114 4.53 -6.12 0.30
CA ILE A 114 4.44 -5.07 1.32
C ILE A 114 5.82 -4.58 1.76
N ARG A 115 6.77 -5.50 2.01
CA ARG A 115 8.14 -5.11 2.36
C ARG A 115 8.83 -4.34 1.23
N LEU A 116 8.65 -4.78 -0.01
CA LEU A 116 9.17 -4.08 -1.18
C LEU A 116 8.61 -2.65 -1.28
N ALA A 117 7.30 -2.49 -1.09
CA ALA A 117 6.65 -1.19 -1.08
C ALA A 117 7.21 -0.28 0.03
N LEU A 118 7.32 -0.78 1.26
CA LEU A 118 7.89 -0.02 2.38
C LEU A 118 9.34 0.39 2.10
N TRP A 119 10.15 -0.53 1.55
CA TRP A 119 11.54 -0.24 1.22
C TRP A 119 11.67 0.87 0.17
N LEU A 120 10.79 0.88 -0.83
CA LEU A 120 10.79 1.86 -1.92
C LEU A 120 10.26 3.23 -1.50
N TYR A 121 9.19 3.27 -0.71
CA TYR A 121 8.39 4.48 -0.51
C TYR A 121 8.54 5.14 0.86
N LEU A 122 9.00 4.44 1.91
CA LEU A 122 9.32 5.09 3.19
C LEU A 122 10.38 6.20 3.03
N PRO A 123 11.51 5.99 2.31
CA PRO A 123 12.49 7.06 2.13
C PRO A 123 11.93 8.26 1.36
N ARG A 124 10.96 8.03 0.46
CA ARG A 124 10.31 9.09 -0.33
C ARG A 124 9.35 9.91 0.52
N LEU A 125 8.62 9.28 1.44
CA LEU A 125 7.75 9.97 2.40
C LEU A 125 8.52 10.82 3.42
N ALA A 126 9.76 10.40 3.72
CA ALA A 126 10.66 11.13 4.62
C ALA A 126 11.27 12.39 4.00
N MET A 127 11.11 12.61 2.69
CA MET A 127 11.66 13.79 2.04
C MET A 127 10.99 15.05 2.59
N GLU A 128 11.81 16.07 2.89
CA GLU A 128 11.37 17.34 3.45
C GLU A 128 10.48 18.14 2.49
N ASN A 129 9.70 19.06 3.05
CA ASN A 129 8.75 19.93 2.33
C ASN A 129 9.37 20.74 1.18
N ARG A 130 10.69 20.97 1.22
CA ARG A 130 11.43 21.72 0.19
C ARG A 130 11.86 20.87 -1.01
N SER A 131 11.60 19.57 -0.99
CA SER A 131 11.88 18.69 -2.12
C SER A 131 10.81 18.81 -3.21
N LYS A 132 11.24 18.85 -4.48
CA LYS A 132 10.34 18.71 -5.65
C LYS A 132 9.51 17.41 -5.63
N ARG A 133 9.88 16.43 -4.81
CA ARG A 133 9.21 15.13 -4.67
C ARG A 133 8.46 14.99 -3.34
N PHE A 134 8.23 16.09 -2.63
CA PHE A 134 7.51 16.08 -1.37
C PHE A 134 6.09 15.54 -1.54
N ILE A 135 5.71 14.63 -0.64
CA ILE A 135 4.36 14.07 -0.59
C ILE A 135 3.56 14.86 0.45
N GLY A 136 2.61 15.66 -0.05
CA GLY A 136 1.73 16.48 0.79
C GLY A 136 0.71 15.66 1.59
N PRO A 137 0.14 16.23 2.66
CA PRO A 137 -0.87 15.57 3.50
C PRO A 137 -2.07 15.04 2.71
N LEU A 138 -2.52 15.78 1.70
CA LEU A 138 -3.66 15.39 0.87
C LEU A 138 -3.40 14.08 0.10
N ILE A 139 -2.22 13.93 -0.52
CA ILE A 139 -1.85 12.71 -1.25
C ILE A 139 -1.66 11.55 -0.28
N LEU A 140 -1.01 11.82 0.87
CA LEU A 140 -0.85 10.84 1.93
C LEU A 140 -2.20 10.33 2.44
N PHE A 141 -3.16 11.22 2.67
CA PHE A 141 -4.52 10.88 3.05
C PHE A 141 -5.23 10.11 1.92
N GLN A 142 -5.16 10.58 0.68
CA GLN A 142 -5.82 9.94 -0.46
C GLN A 142 -5.36 8.50 -0.67
N LEU A 143 -4.05 8.19 -0.56
CA LEU A 143 -3.54 6.84 -0.76
C LEU A 143 -3.48 6.02 0.54
N GLY A 144 -3.21 6.64 1.68
CA GLY A 144 -3.17 5.98 2.99
C GLY A 144 -4.56 5.63 3.51
N THR A 145 -5.57 6.42 3.16
CA THR A 145 -6.99 6.18 3.46
C THR A 145 -7.73 5.55 2.27
N LYS A 146 -7.11 5.59 1.08
CA LYS A 146 -7.56 5.10 -0.22
C LYS A 146 -8.92 5.63 -0.69
N ARG A 147 -8.85 6.70 -1.49
CA ARG A 147 -9.84 7.17 -2.46
C ARG A 147 -9.54 6.48 -3.79
N TRP A 148 -10.53 5.78 -4.34
CA TRP A 148 -10.68 5.34 -5.74
C TRP A 148 -9.41 5.00 -6.55
N MET A 149 -9.28 3.75 -6.99
CA MET A 149 -8.31 3.38 -8.03
C MET A 149 -9.08 2.81 -9.22
N SER A 150 -9.18 3.57 -10.31
CA SER A 150 -9.61 3.02 -11.59
C SER A 150 -8.41 2.38 -12.25
N VAL A 151 -8.32 1.05 -12.25
CA VAL A 151 -7.30 0.34 -13.02
C VAL A 151 -7.92 0.03 -14.39
N PRO A 152 -7.57 0.77 -15.46
CA PRO A 152 -8.03 0.40 -16.79
C PRO A 152 -7.38 -0.93 -17.20
N TYR A 153 -8.21 -1.81 -17.74
CA TYR A 153 -7.80 -3.07 -18.31
C TYR A 153 -7.95 -2.92 -19.82
N ALA A 154 -6.83 -2.70 -20.52
CA ALA A 154 -6.81 -2.90 -21.96
C ALA A 154 -6.67 -4.40 -22.22
N ALA A 155 -7.79 -5.09 -22.38
CA ALA A 155 -7.82 -6.42 -22.99
C ALA A 155 -8.20 -6.24 -24.46
N LEU A 156 -7.38 -6.78 -25.37
CA LEU A 156 -7.80 -7.01 -26.75
C LEU A 156 -8.88 -8.11 -26.71
N ASN A 157 -10.12 -7.77 -27.08
CA ASN A 157 -11.13 -8.80 -27.35
C ASN A 157 -10.73 -9.54 -28.63
N HIS A 158 -11.23 -10.77 -28.81
CA HIS A 158 -10.99 -11.59 -30.01
C HIS A 158 -11.35 -10.86 -31.33
N GLU A 159 -12.25 -9.87 -31.28
CA GLU A 159 -12.68 -9.08 -32.44
C GLU A 159 -11.88 -7.79 -32.67
N HIS A 160 -10.71 -7.61 -32.04
CA HIS A 160 -9.87 -6.40 -32.20
C HIS A 160 -10.55 -5.07 -31.84
N ASN A 161 -11.74 -5.11 -31.23
CA ASN A 161 -12.49 -3.94 -30.84
C ASN A 161 -11.97 -3.41 -29.49
N PRO A 162 -11.49 -2.14 -29.38
CA PRO A 162 -10.96 -1.59 -28.14
C PRO A 162 -12.10 -1.25 -27.17
N ALA A 163 -12.63 -2.25 -26.48
CA ALA A 163 -13.53 -2.02 -25.36
C ALA A 163 -12.71 -1.63 -24.12
N LEU A 164 -12.81 -0.37 -23.68
CA LEU A 164 -12.25 0.09 -22.41
C LEU A 164 -12.98 -0.58 -21.24
N ARG A 165 -12.49 -1.72 -20.76
CA ARG A 165 -12.96 -2.32 -19.50
C ARG A 165 -12.20 -1.68 -18.34
N ARG A 166 -12.89 -0.96 -17.46
CA ARG A 166 -12.29 -0.38 -16.24
C ARG A 166 -12.77 -1.16 -15.03
N PHE A 167 -11.85 -1.66 -14.21
CA PHE A 167 -12.19 -2.05 -12.84
C PHE A 167 -12.07 -0.79 -11.99
N ALA A 168 -13.21 -0.25 -11.56
CA ALA A 168 -13.26 0.84 -10.60
C ALA A 168 -13.21 0.23 -9.20
N PHE A 169 -12.09 0.39 -8.50
CA PHE A 169 -11.97 -0.02 -7.11
C PHE A 169 -12.38 1.15 -6.22
N ALA A 170 -13.48 0.98 -5.50
CA ALA A 170 -14.00 1.97 -4.57
C ALA A 170 -13.95 1.41 -3.15
N SER A 171 -13.09 1.97 -2.28
CA SER A 171 -13.09 1.63 -0.86
C SER A 171 -14.37 2.12 -0.16
N PHE A 172 -15.03 3.15 -0.72
CA PHE A 172 -16.31 3.70 -0.23
C PHE A 172 -17.18 4.14 -1.41
N PRO A 173 -18.52 4.08 -1.27
CA PRO A 173 -19.40 4.74 -2.21
C PRO A 173 -19.15 6.25 -2.29
N PRO A 174 -19.42 6.90 -3.43
CA PRO A 174 -19.16 8.32 -3.65
C PRO A 174 -19.73 9.29 -2.60
N TRP A 175 -20.87 8.92 -2.01
CA TRP A 175 -21.60 9.74 -1.05
C TRP A 175 -21.06 9.68 0.39
N PHE A 176 -20.02 8.89 0.67
CA PHE A 176 -19.37 8.82 1.99
C PHE A 176 -17.98 9.49 1.99
N TRP A 177 -17.74 10.43 1.09
CA TRP A 177 -16.43 11.07 0.90
C TRP A 177 -16.16 12.28 1.79
N TRP A 178 -17.22 12.87 2.36
CA TRP A 178 -17.17 13.95 3.34
C TRP A 178 -17.13 13.39 4.78
#